data_AF-A0A5S6QGA2-F1
#
_entry.id   AF-A0A5S6QGA2-F1
#
_cell.length_a   1.000
_cell.length_b   1.000
_cell.length_c   1.000
_cell.angle_alpha   90.00
_cell.angle_beta   90.00
_cell.angle_gamma   90.00
#
_symmetry.space_group_name_H-M   'P 1'
#
loop_
_entity.id
_entity.type
_entity.pdbx_description
1 polymer ?
#
loop_
_entity_poly.entity_id
_entity_poly.type
_entity_poly.pdbx_seq_one_letter_code
_entity_poly.pdbx_strand_id
1 'polypeptide(L)'
;MNRIRARKPPEGWELIEASLEEFEQKMREAESEPHEGKRRVEALWPIFRIHHQRSRYIYELFYKRKAISKELYQFCLDNKLADAALIAKWKKPGFENLCCLRCIQTRDTNFGTNCICRVPKTKLEESRLIETALFPVGLE
;
A
#
# COMPACT_ATOMS: atom_id res chain seq x y z
N MET A 1 2.56 -18.26 -9.72
CA MET A 1 3.58 -18.10 -10.78
C MET A 1 4.42 -16.88 -10.45
N ASN A 2 5.71 -17.12 -10.14
CA ASN A 2 6.67 -16.15 -9.63
C ASN A 2 6.79 -14.90 -10.52
N ARG A 3 6.45 -13.72 -9.96
CA ARG A 3 6.76 -12.41 -10.57
C ARG A 3 8.26 -12.07 -10.50
N ILE A 4 9.06 -12.91 -9.85
CA ILE A 4 10.52 -12.79 -9.82
C ILE A 4 11.04 -13.27 -11.18
N ARG A 5 11.28 -12.34 -12.08
CA ARG A 5 11.86 -12.64 -13.39
C ARG A 5 13.30 -13.14 -13.21
N ALA A 6 13.51 -14.44 -13.34
CA ALA A 6 14.73 -15.14 -13.79
C ALA A 6 16.12 -14.74 -13.22
N ARG A 7 16.18 -13.86 -12.20
CA ARG A 7 17.40 -13.43 -11.52
C ARG A 7 17.40 -14.06 -10.14
N LYS A 8 18.54 -14.66 -9.77
CA LYS A 8 18.75 -15.17 -8.42
C LYS A 8 18.46 -14.03 -7.44
N PRO A 9 17.63 -14.26 -6.42
CA PRO A 9 17.36 -13.23 -5.44
C PRO A 9 18.65 -12.86 -4.68
N PRO A 10 18.85 -11.58 -4.30
CA PRO A 10 20.00 -11.15 -3.53
C PRO A 10 20.05 -11.77 -2.12
N GLU A 11 21.19 -11.62 -1.45
CA GLU A 11 21.36 -12.05 -0.05
C GLU A 11 20.29 -11.43 0.87
N GLY A 12 19.76 -12.26 1.79
CA GLY A 12 18.71 -11.85 2.73
C GLY A 12 17.27 -12.00 2.19
N TRP A 13 17.07 -12.50 0.96
CA TRP A 13 15.74 -12.76 0.41
C TRP A 13 14.91 -13.73 1.24
N GLU A 14 15.53 -14.78 1.79
CA GLU A 14 14.88 -15.78 2.63
C GLU A 14 14.18 -15.16 3.86
N LEU A 15 14.66 -14.00 4.34
CA LEU A 15 14.07 -13.29 5.49
C LEU A 15 12.72 -12.63 5.16
N ILE A 16 12.47 -12.31 3.89
CA ILE A 16 11.30 -11.56 3.45
C ILE A 16 10.36 -12.39 2.56
N GLU A 17 10.86 -13.47 1.97
CA GLU A 17 10.16 -14.31 0.99
C GLU A 17 8.80 -14.79 1.52
N ALA A 18 8.78 -15.46 2.67
CA ALA A 18 7.56 -16.01 3.25
C ALA A 18 6.49 -14.92 3.50
N SER A 19 6.90 -13.74 3.99
CA SER A 19 5.97 -12.63 4.21
C SER A 19 5.45 -12.04 2.90
N LEU A 20 6.28 -11.97 1.86
CA LEU A 20 5.86 -11.49 0.55
C LEU A 20 4.91 -12.47 -0.15
N GLU A 21 5.15 -13.78 -0.01
CA GLU A 21 4.25 -14.82 -0.48
C GLU A 21 2.88 -14.76 0.22
N GLU A 22 2.86 -14.51 1.53
CA GLU A 22 1.62 -14.32 2.28
C GLU A 22 0.83 -13.10 1.75
N PHE A 23 1.49 -11.98 1.48
CA PHE A 23 0.82 -10.83 0.85
C PHE A 23 0.31 -11.13 -0.55
N GLU A 24 1.05 -11.91 -1.35
CA GLU A 24 0.57 -12.34 -2.67
C GLU A 24 -0.63 -13.28 -2.57
N GLN A 25 -0.62 -14.20 -1.61
CA GLN A 25 -1.72 -15.12 -1.38
C GLN A 25 -2.98 -14.34 -0.98
N LYS A 26 -2.88 -13.42 -0.02
CA LYS A 26 -3.97 -12.51 0.36
C LYS A 26 -4.48 -11.67 -0.82
N MET A 27 -3.57 -11.24 -1.71
CA MET A 27 -3.94 -10.49 -2.91
C MET A 27 -4.79 -11.35 -3.85
N ARG A 28 -4.39 -12.59 -4.11
CA ARG A 28 -5.16 -13.52 -4.96
C ARG A 28 -6.52 -13.83 -4.36
N GLU A 29 -6.59 -14.02 -3.04
CA GLU A 29 -7.84 -14.22 -2.32
C GLU A 29 -8.77 -13.01 -2.49
N ALA A 30 -8.26 -11.79 -2.28
CA ALA A 30 -9.02 -10.56 -2.47
C ALA A 30 -9.47 -10.34 -3.94
N GLU A 31 -8.68 -10.76 -4.92
CA GLU A 31 -9.06 -10.73 -6.34
C GLU A 31 -10.15 -11.75 -6.67
N SER A 32 -10.15 -12.90 -6.00
CA SER A 32 -11.14 -13.97 -6.21
C SER A 32 -12.44 -13.81 -5.40
N GLU A 33 -12.44 -12.92 -4.41
CA GLU A 33 -13.57 -12.76 -3.50
C GLU A 33 -14.81 -12.25 -4.25
N PRO A 34 -15.98 -12.91 -4.12
CA PRO A 34 -17.20 -12.45 -4.78
C PRO A 34 -17.57 -11.04 -4.31
N HIS A 35 -18.03 -10.24 -5.25
CA HIS A 35 -18.40 -8.84 -5.01
C HIS A 35 -19.91 -8.67 -4.72
N GLU A 36 -20.63 -9.77 -4.49
CA GLU A 36 -22.06 -9.75 -4.22
C GLU A 36 -22.35 -8.98 -2.92
N GLY A 37 -23.29 -8.01 -2.99
CA GLY A 37 -23.66 -7.16 -1.87
C GLY A 37 -22.69 -6.02 -1.53
N LYS A 38 -21.53 -5.94 -2.19
CA LYS A 38 -20.54 -4.85 -1.99
C LYS A 38 -20.70 -3.76 -3.04
N ARG A 39 -20.44 -2.50 -2.69
CA ARG A 39 -20.30 -1.42 -3.69
C ARG A 39 -19.07 -1.70 -4.56
N ARG A 40 -19.11 -1.30 -5.84
CA ARG A 40 -17.96 -1.49 -6.78
C ARG A 40 -16.63 -0.98 -6.21
N VAL A 41 -16.69 0.09 -5.42
CA VAL A 41 -15.52 0.70 -4.77
C VAL A 41 -15.03 -0.11 -3.56
N GLU A 42 -15.93 -0.72 -2.81
CA GLU A 42 -15.63 -1.52 -1.61
C GLU A 42 -14.93 -2.83 -1.95
N ALA A 43 -15.31 -3.45 -3.07
CA ALA A 43 -14.63 -4.63 -3.59
C ALA A 43 -13.13 -4.40 -3.79
N LEU A 44 -12.69 -3.16 -4.03
CA LEU A 44 -11.28 -2.82 -4.25
C LEU A 44 -10.53 -2.47 -2.96
N TRP A 45 -11.20 -2.23 -1.84
CA TRP A 45 -10.53 -1.81 -0.59
C TRP A 45 -9.50 -2.82 -0.08
N PRO A 46 -9.78 -4.15 -0.07
CA PRO A 46 -8.79 -5.14 0.36
C PRO A 46 -7.53 -5.09 -0.51
N ILE A 47 -7.68 -4.90 -1.83
CA ILE A 47 -6.58 -4.79 -2.79
C ILE A 47 -5.65 -3.62 -2.44
N PHE A 48 -6.22 -2.42 -2.25
CA PHE A 48 -5.43 -1.25 -1.88
C PHE A 48 -4.77 -1.40 -0.51
N ARG A 49 -5.45 -2.05 0.44
CA ARG A 49 -4.90 -2.32 1.78
C ARG A 49 -3.68 -3.24 1.72
N ILE A 50 -3.79 -4.35 1.00
CA ILE A 50 -2.69 -5.31 0.84
C ILE A 50 -1.51 -4.66 0.10
N HIS A 51 -1.79 -3.90 -0.96
CA HIS A 51 -0.77 -3.15 -1.69
C HIS A 51 0.00 -2.15 -0.80
N HIS A 52 -0.74 -1.39 0.04
CA HIS A 52 -0.14 -0.48 1.02
C HIS A 52 0.69 -1.24 2.05
N GLN A 53 0.15 -2.30 2.66
CA GLN A 53 0.84 -3.10 3.68
C GLN A 53 2.12 -3.73 3.15
N ARG A 54 2.08 -4.33 1.96
CA ARG A 54 3.26 -4.92 1.30
C ARG A 54 4.35 -3.88 1.06
N SER A 55 3.97 -2.71 0.54
CA SER A 55 4.93 -1.60 0.32
C SER A 55 5.49 -1.05 1.64
N ARG A 56 4.65 -0.98 2.69
CA ARG A 56 5.04 -0.48 4.01
C ARG A 56 5.99 -1.44 4.70
N TYR A 57 5.76 -2.75 4.59
CA TYR A 57 6.65 -3.79 5.12
C TYR A 57 8.08 -3.63 4.59
N ILE A 58 8.24 -3.53 3.27
CA ILE A 58 9.56 -3.30 2.64
C ILE A 58 10.17 -1.95 3.06
N TYR A 59 9.36 -0.90 3.14
CA TYR A 59 9.80 0.43 3.61
C TYR A 59 10.36 0.38 5.03
N GLU A 60 9.65 -0.28 5.95
CA GLU A 60 10.06 -0.35 7.35
C GLU A 60 11.30 -1.22 7.55
N LEU A 61 11.42 -2.33 6.81
CA LEU A 61 12.62 -3.16 6.85
C LEU A 61 13.87 -2.41 6.39
N PHE A 62 13.77 -1.56 5.37
CA PHE A 62 14.92 -0.81 4.87
C PHE A 62 15.21 0.47 5.66
N TYR A 63 14.22 1.33 5.88
CA TYR A 63 14.43 2.67 6.45
C TYR A 63 14.39 2.71 7.98
N LYS A 64 13.57 1.88 8.63
CA LYS A 64 13.43 1.88 10.09
C LYS A 64 14.33 0.82 10.74
N ARG A 65 14.13 -0.45 10.37
CA ARG A 65 14.82 -1.59 10.99
C ARG A 65 16.21 -1.84 10.41
N LYS A 66 16.47 -1.39 9.17
CA LYS A 66 17.72 -1.61 8.43
C LYS A 66 18.11 -3.10 8.35
N ALA A 67 17.12 -3.97 8.22
CA ALA A 67 17.28 -5.43 8.21
C ALA A 67 17.59 -6.00 6.81
N ILE A 68 17.42 -5.20 5.75
CA ILE A 68 17.68 -5.59 4.36
C ILE A 68 18.73 -4.70 3.71
N SER A 69 19.51 -5.27 2.80
CA SER A 69 20.53 -4.55 2.04
C SER A 69 19.89 -3.61 1.01
N LYS A 70 20.67 -2.62 0.55
CA LYS A 70 20.24 -1.70 -0.53
C LYS A 70 19.96 -2.46 -1.84
N GLU A 71 20.72 -3.51 -2.11
CA GLU A 71 20.56 -4.36 -3.29
C GLU A 71 19.23 -5.12 -3.25
N LEU A 72 18.90 -5.73 -2.10
CA LEU A 72 17.63 -6.43 -1.90
C LEU A 72 16.43 -5.46 -1.97
N TYR A 73 16.57 -4.27 -1.39
CA TYR A 73 15.55 -3.22 -1.50
C TYR A 73 15.31 -2.81 -2.96
N GLN A 74 16.38 -2.54 -3.72
CA GLN A 74 16.26 -2.17 -5.13
C GLN A 74 15.65 -3.30 -5.96
N PHE A 75 16.06 -4.55 -5.70
CA PHE A 75 15.48 -5.73 -6.33
C PHE A 75 13.96 -5.81 -6.11
N CYS A 76 13.47 -5.48 -4.90
CA CYS A 76 12.05 -5.45 -4.60
C CYS A 76 11.30 -4.36 -5.40
N LEU A 77 11.92 -3.19 -5.60
CA LEU A 77 11.32 -2.11 -6.42
C LEU A 77 11.31 -2.48 -7.91
N ASP A 78 12.37 -3.09 -8.41
CA ASP A 78 12.51 -3.47 -9.81
C ASP A 78 11.51 -4.57 -10.20
N ASN A 79 11.29 -5.54 -9.31
CA ASN A 79 10.30 -6.61 -9.48
C ASN A 79 8.86 -6.19 -9.10
N LYS A 80 8.63 -4.90 -8.81
CA LYS A 80 7.29 -4.36 -8.47
C LYS A 80 6.65 -5.01 -7.23
N LEU A 81 7.48 -5.45 -6.28
CA LEU A 81 7.05 -5.97 -4.98
C LEU A 81 6.68 -4.83 -4.02
N ALA A 82 7.25 -3.64 -4.21
CA ALA A 82 6.82 -2.41 -3.54
C ALA A 82 6.65 -1.25 -4.53
N ASP A 83 5.78 -0.31 -4.16
CA ASP A 83 5.54 0.91 -4.92
C ASP A 83 6.57 2.00 -4.58
N ALA A 84 7.50 2.23 -5.51
CA ALA A 84 8.54 3.25 -5.38
C ALA A 84 7.97 4.67 -5.27
N ALA A 85 6.87 4.98 -5.98
CA ALA A 85 6.26 6.31 -5.97
C ALA A 85 5.54 6.57 -4.64
N LEU A 86 4.86 5.57 -4.09
CA LEU A 86 4.25 5.65 -2.76
C LEU A 86 5.32 5.83 -1.67
N ILE A 87 6.40 5.04 -1.72
CA ILE A 87 7.51 5.17 -0.78
C ILE A 87 8.18 6.55 -0.87
N ALA A 88 8.35 7.09 -2.08
CA ALA A 88 8.89 8.43 -2.27
C ALA A 88 8.02 9.51 -1.61
N LYS A 89 6.70 9.29 -1.51
CA LYS A 89 5.80 10.18 -0.75
C LYS A 89 5.96 10.02 0.76
N TRP A 90 6.10 8.80 1.28
CA TRP A 90 6.29 8.58 2.73
C TRP A 90 7.54 9.25 3.30
N LYS A 91 8.55 9.52 2.47
CA LYS A 91 9.76 10.26 2.88
C LYS A 91 9.55 11.76 3.01
N LYS A 92 8.44 12.31 2.48
CA LYS A 92 8.15 13.74 2.53
C LYS A 92 7.36 14.07 3.80
N PRO A 93 7.69 15.18 4.49
CA PRO A 93 6.98 15.58 5.70
C PRO A 93 5.48 15.78 5.40
N GLY A 94 4.63 15.29 6.31
CA GLY A 94 3.17 15.34 6.18
C GLY A 94 2.56 14.22 5.32
N PHE A 95 3.35 13.42 4.58
CA PHE A 95 2.85 12.29 3.78
C PHE A 95 3.26 10.92 4.34
N GLU A 96 3.85 10.87 5.53
CA GLU A 96 4.42 9.65 6.14
C GLU A 96 3.44 8.48 6.26
N ASN A 97 2.14 8.77 6.42
CA ASN A 97 1.05 7.80 6.55
C ASN A 97 0.05 7.90 5.39
N LEU A 98 0.54 8.18 4.17
CA LEU A 98 -0.29 8.26 2.98
C LEU A 98 -0.86 6.88 2.58
N CYS A 99 -2.19 6.79 2.44
CA CYS A 99 -2.93 5.60 2.00
C CYS A 99 -2.54 5.07 0.62
N CYS A 100 -2.67 5.92 -0.40
CA CYS A 100 -2.34 5.59 -1.78
C CYS A 100 -2.10 6.87 -2.59
N LEU A 101 -1.55 6.73 -3.79
CA LEU A 101 -1.27 7.87 -4.67
C LEU A 101 -2.55 8.55 -5.18
N ARG A 102 -3.66 7.82 -5.30
CA ARG A 102 -4.96 8.39 -5.70
C ARG A 102 -5.50 9.37 -4.67
N CYS A 103 -5.21 9.16 -3.39
CA CYS A 103 -5.65 10.04 -2.29
C CYS A 103 -5.13 11.49 -2.43
N ILE A 104 -4.05 11.72 -3.19
CA ILE A 104 -3.39 13.03 -3.38
C ILE A 104 -3.43 13.52 -4.82
N GLN A 105 -4.10 12.78 -5.70
CA GLN A 105 -4.17 13.10 -7.12
C GLN A 105 -5.39 13.98 -7.37
N THR A 106 -5.16 15.27 -7.59
CA THR A 106 -6.22 16.27 -7.82
C THR A 106 -7.03 16.00 -9.09
N ARG A 107 -6.45 15.29 -10.07
CA ARG A 107 -7.14 14.91 -11.32
C ARG A 107 -8.20 13.83 -11.13
N ASP A 108 -8.13 13.07 -10.03
CA ASP A 108 -9.05 11.96 -9.76
C ASP A 108 -10.33 12.44 -9.03
N THR A 109 -10.42 13.73 -8.69
CA THR A 109 -11.56 14.31 -7.97
C THR A 109 -12.24 15.42 -8.77
N ASN A 110 -13.56 15.54 -8.63
CA ASN A 110 -14.36 16.50 -9.41
C ASN A 110 -13.98 17.96 -9.18
N PHE A 111 -13.49 18.30 -7.98
CA PHE A 111 -13.17 19.67 -7.58
C PHE A 111 -11.67 19.96 -7.54
N GLY A 112 -10.82 19.04 -8.04
CA GLY A 112 -9.37 19.29 -8.05
C GLY A 112 -8.72 19.25 -6.68
N THR A 113 -9.34 18.61 -5.68
CA THR A 113 -8.88 18.58 -4.29
C THR A 113 -8.37 17.18 -3.89
N ASN A 114 -7.64 17.12 -2.77
CA ASN A 114 -7.22 15.84 -2.19
C ASN A 114 -8.40 15.11 -1.54
N CYS A 115 -8.25 13.79 -1.37
CA CYS A 115 -9.27 12.97 -0.75
C CYS A 115 -9.44 13.30 0.75
N ILE A 116 -10.64 13.09 1.30
CA ILE A 116 -10.99 13.36 2.70
C ILE A 116 -10.11 12.59 3.70
N CYS A 117 -9.52 11.45 3.33
CA CYS A 117 -8.54 10.74 4.16
C CYS A 117 -7.28 11.55 4.47
N ARG A 118 -7.04 12.67 3.78
CA ARG A 118 -5.93 13.60 4.05
C ARG A 118 -6.30 14.71 5.03
N VAL A 119 -7.56 14.81 5.43
CA VAL A 119 -8.02 15.78 6.42
C VAL A 119 -7.70 15.26 7.82
N PRO A 120 -7.05 16.05 8.69
CA PRO A 120 -6.81 15.65 10.09
C PRO A 120 -8.12 15.36 10.82
N LYS A 121 -8.15 14.29 11.63
CA LYS A 121 -9.34 13.89 12.42
C LYS A 121 -9.87 15.02 13.32
N THR A 122 -9.00 15.90 13.82
CA THR A 122 -9.38 17.05 14.65
C THR A 122 -10.26 18.08 13.95
N LYS A 123 -10.28 18.08 12.61
CA LYS A 123 -11.13 18.96 11.80
C LYS A 123 -12.37 18.26 11.27
N LEU A 124 -12.56 17.00 11.63
CA LEU A 124 -13.68 16.16 11.20
C LEU A 124 -14.65 16.01 12.37
N GLU A 125 -15.94 16.02 12.07
CA GLU A 125 -16.98 15.81 13.08
C GLU A 125 -16.89 14.37 13.64
N GLU A 126 -16.90 14.26 14.97
CA GLU A 126 -16.55 13.06 15.74
C GLU A 126 -17.50 11.87 15.49
N SER A 127 -18.70 12.11 14.96
CA SER A 127 -19.70 11.09 14.66
C SER A 127 -19.63 10.51 13.24
N ARG A 128 -18.75 11.03 12.39
CA ARG A 128 -18.71 10.62 10.97
C ARG A 128 -17.67 9.54 10.73
N LEU A 129 -18.12 8.31 10.49
CA LEU A 129 -17.27 7.27 9.91
C LEU A 129 -16.84 7.73 8.51
N ILE A 130 -15.54 7.93 8.32
CA ILE A 130 -14.98 8.37 7.05
C ILE A 130 -14.54 7.14 6.27
N GLU A 131 -15.42 6.68 5.42
CA GLU A 131 -15.08 5.72 4.38
C GLU A 131 -14.67 6.51 3.14
N THR A 132 -13.41 6.37 2.71
CA THR A 132 -13.05 6.85 1.38
C THR A 132 -13.34 5.77 0.36
N ALA A 133 -13.56 6.19 -0.89
CA ALA A 133 -13.80 5.27 -2.00
C ALA A 133 -12.71 4.20 -2.20
N LEU A 134 -11.55 4.28 -1.52
CA LEU A 134 -10.43 3.35 -1.69
C LEU A 134 -9.87 2.79 -0.38
N PHE A 135 -10.29 3.31 0.78
CA PHE A 135 -9.75 2.91 2.08
C PHE A 135 -10.68 3.34 3.23
N PRO A 136 -11.06 2.45 4.17
CA PRO A 136 -11.69 2.86 5.41
C PRO A 136 -10.67 3.63 6.27
N VAL A 137 -10.96 4.90 6.58
CA VAL A 137 -10.08 5.74 7.41
C VAL A 137 -10.27 5.31 8.86
N GLY A 138 -9.39 4.48 9.40
CA GLY A 138 -9.50 4.06 10.80
C GLY A 138 -8.76 2.77 11.20
N LEU A 139 -8.19 2.02 10.26
CA LEU A 139 -7.37 0.86 10.60
C LEU A 139 -5.90 1.27 10.65
N GLU A 140 -5.50 1.75 11.82
CA GLU A 140 -4.12 1.56 12.31
C GLU A 140 -3.83 0.06 12.47
#